data_AF-A0A060WQT5-F1
#
_entry.id   AF-A0A060WQT5-F1
#
_cell.length_a   1.000
_cell.length_b   1.000
_cell.length_c   1.000
_cell.angle_alpha   90.00
_cell.angle_beta   90.00
_cell.angle_gamma   90.00
#
_symmetry.space_group_name_H-M   'P 1'
#
loop_
_entity.id
_entity.type
_entity.pdbx_description
1 polymer ?
#
loop_
_entity_poly.entity_id
_entity_poly.type
_entity_poly.pdbx_seq_one_letter_code
_entity_poly.pdbx_strand_id
1 'polypeptide(L)'
;MALYPPDVNTPDPAQESQGEGYSSPMLRVLSSVCVRSPHYGTRTNTIILIDSSGNVTFTERTMLNCDISQWSTSSFQFKLKD
;
A
#
# COMPACT_ATOMS: atom_id res chain seq x y z
N MET A 1 14.72 -4.67 18.00
CA MET A 1 15.04 -4.57 16.56
C MET A 1 13.95 -3.74 15.90
N ALA A 2 14.14 -2.42 15.81
CA ALA A 2 13.16 -1.52 15.19
C ALA A 2 13.42 -1.49 13.68
N LEU A 3 12.50 -2.05 12.89
CA LEU A 3 12.68 -2.28 11.45
C LEU A 3 12.06 -1.20 10.54
N TYR A 4 11.72 -0.01 11.04
CA TYR A 4 11.19 1.07 10.19
C TYR A 4 11.71 2.44 10.62
N PRO A 5 12.16 3.30 9.68
CA PRO A 5 12.38 4.69 9.99
C PRO A 5 11.05 5.32 10.44
N PRO A 6 11.04 6.15 11.50
CA PRO A 6 9.81 6.67 12.11
C PRO A 6 9.00 7.60 11.21
N ASP A 7 9.50 7.98 10.03
CA ASP A 7 9.01 9.15 9.28
C ASP A 7 8.42 8.87 7.88
N VAL A 8 8.31 7.62 7.45
CA VAL A 8 7.85 7.33 6.06
C VAL A 8 6.36 7.05 5.93
N ASN A 9 5.66 6.72 7.02
CA ASN A 9 4.22 6.43 6.98
C ASN A 9 3.55 7.05 8.21
N THR A 10 3.01 8.25 8.03
CA THR A 10 2.16 8.92 9.00
C THR A 10 0.70 8.78 8.57
N PRO A 11 -0.22 8.36 9.45
CA PRO A 11 -1.65 8.42 9.21
C PRO A 11 -2.06 9.81 8.74
N ASP A 12 -2.87 9.90 7.70
CA ASP A 12 -3.51 11.15 7.36
C ASP A 12 -4.69 11.42 8.32
N PRO A 13 -5.16 12.68 8.44
CA PRO A 13 -6.22 13.03 9.37
C PRO A 13 -7.53 12.26 9.16
N ALA A 14 -7.86 11.87 7.93
CA ALA A 14 -9.05 11.07 7.67
C ALA A 14 -8.88 9.66 8.25
N GLN A 15 -7.73 9.04 8.06
CA GLN A 15 -7.42 7.74 8.67
C GLN A 15 -7.47 7.79 10.21
N GLU A 16 -6.99 8.87 10.83
CA GLU A 16 -7.09 9.05 12.29
C GLU A 16 -8.55 9.21 12.75
N SER A 17 -9.33 10.05 12.07
CA SER A 17 -10.74 10.29 12.45
C SER A 17 -11.64 9.07 12.26
N GLN A 18 -11.34 8.22 11.28
CA GLN A 18 -12.11 7.01 10.96
C GLN A 18 -11.58 5.76 11.67
N GLY A 19 -10.44 5.85 12.35
CA GLY A 19 -9.72 4.74 12.96
C GLY A 19 -10.28 4.23 14.30
N GLU A 20 -11.57 4.44 14.58
CA GLU A 20 -12.19 4.03 15.85
C GLU A 20 -11.95 2.53 16.11
N GLY A 21 -11.48 2.20 17.31
CA GLY A 21 -11.11 0.83 17.69
C GLY A 21 -9.65 0.45 17.41
N TYR A 22 -8.86 1.28 16.73
CA TYR A 22 -7.42 1.08 16.56
C TYR A 22 -6.60 2.00 17.45
N SER A 23 -5.49 1.48 17.97
CA SER A 23 -4.51 2.29 18.70
C SER A 23 -3.67 3.14 17.73
N SER A 24 -3.15 4.29 18.18
CA SER A 24 -2.29 5.13 17.36
C SER A 24 -1.07 4.38 16.76
N PRO A 25 -0.41 3.45 17.48
CA PRO A 25 0.61 2.59 16.86
C PRO A 25 0.09 1.71 15.72
N MET A 26 -1.12 1.16 15.85
CA MET A 26 -1.74 0.37 14.78
C MET A 26 -2.09 1.22 13.56
N LEU A 27 -2.62 2.43 13.77
CA LEU A 27 -2.88 3.36 12.67
C LEU A 27 -1.60 3.68 11.89
N ARG A 28 -0.46 3.86 12.56
CA ARG A 28 0.84 4.02 11.88
C ARG A 28 1.23 2.80 11.04
N VAL A 29 1.04 1.58 11.56
CA VAL A 29 1.31 0.36 10.80
C VAL A 29 0.41 0.27 9.56
N LEU A 30 -0.87 0.61 9.70
CA LEU A 30 -1.86 0.61 8.61
C LEU A 30 -1.61 1.70 7.56
N SER A 31 -0.95 2.81 7.93
CA SER A 31 -0.58 3.87 6.99
C SER A 31 0.53 3.48 5.99
N SER A 32 1.10 2.28 6.11
CA SER A 32 2.17 1.85 5.23
C SER A 32 1.66 1.32 3.89
N VAL A 33 2.38 1.67 2.81
CA VAL A 33 2.12 1.14 1.46
C VAL A 33 2.14 -0.40 1.43
N CYS A 34 2.93 -1.02 2.31
CA CYS A 34 2.97 -2.46 2.52
C CYS A 34 2.85 -2.76 4.01
N VAL A 35 1.61 -2.97 4.45
CA VAL A 35 1.29 -3.33 5.84
C VAL A 35 1.96 -4.64 6.19
N ARG A 36 2.74 -4.62 7.26
CA ARG A 36 3.39 -5.78 7.85
C ARG A 36 3.12 -5.80 9.34
N SER A 37 2.18 -6.63 9.77
CA SER A 37 1.92 -6.87 11.19
C SER A 37 1.82 -8.38 11.46
N PRO A 38 1.94 -8.79 12.73
CA PRO A 38 1.54 -10.15 13.11
C PRO A 38 0.11 -10.41 12.67
N HIS A 39 -0.13 -11.55 12.02
CA HIS A 39 -1.46 -12.03 11.59
C HIS A 39 -2.24 -11.17 10.56
N TYR A 40 -1.68 -10.05 10.09
CA TYR A 40 -2.32 -9.20 9.09
C TYR A 40 -1.27 -8.48 8.22
N GLY A 41 -1.56 -8.28 6.95
CA GLY A 41 -0.64 -7.60 6.06
C GLY A 41 -1.12 -7.51 4.62
N THR A 42 -0.41 -6.71 3.83
CA THR A 42 -0.73 -6.47 2.43
C THR A 42 -0.37 -7.67 1.57
N ARG A 43 -1.39 -8.33 0.99
CA ARG A 43 -1.19 -9.39 -0.02
C ARG A 43 -0.99 -8.84 -1.44
N THR A 44 -1.50 -7.65 -1.71
CA THR A 44 -1.45 -7.01 -3.03
C THR A 44 -1.16 -5.53 -2.86
N ASN A 45 -0.20 -5.00 -3.60
CA ASN A 45 0.03 -3.56 -3.71
C ASN A 45 -0.15 -3.10 -5.15
N THR A 46 -0.69 -1.89 -5.31
CA THR A 46 -0.99 -1.33 -6.62
C THR A 46 -0.45 0.10 -6.65
N ILE A 47 0.32 0.41 -7.69
CA ILE A 47 0.81 1.74 -7.98
C ILE A 47 0.19 2.17 -9.31
N ILE A 48 -0.49 3.31 -9.29
CA ILE A 48 -1.07 3.94 -10.47
C ILE A 48 -0.39 5.29 -10.64
N LEU A 49 0.41 5.43 -11.71
CA LEU A 49 1.02 6.69 -12.09
C LEU A 49 0.23 7.27 -13.25
N ILE A 50 -0.24 8.50 -13.10
CA ILE A 50 -0.97 9.23 -14.13
C ILE A 50 -0.22 10.52 -14.39
N ASP A 51 0.24 10.74 -15.63
CA ASP A 51 0.90 11.98 -16.01
C ASP A 51 -0.12 13.06 -16.44
N SER A 52 0.37 14.28 -16.67
CA SER A 52 -0.46 15.42 -17.09
C SER A 52 -1.09 15.26 -18.48
N SER A 53 -0.65 14.28 -19.27
CA SER A 53 -1.20 13.94 -20.58
C SER A 53 -2.22 12.80 -20.53
N GLY A 54 -2.54 12.33 -19.32
CA GLY A 54 -3.48 11.23 -19.08
C GLY A 54 -2.91 9.85 -19.41
N ASN A 55 -1.59 9.70 -19.56
CA ASN A 55 -0.97 8.37 -19.70
C ASN A 55 -0.93 7.70 -18.33
N VAL A 56 -1.41 6.45 -18.28
CA VAL A 56 -1.51 5.65 -17.07
C VAL A 56 -0.49 4.52 -17.12
N THR A 57 0.32 4.40 -16.07
CA THR A 57 1.05 3.17 -15.75
C THR A 57 0.40 2.55 -14.52
N PHE A 58 -0.23 1.40 -14.72
CA PHE A 58 -0.76 0.57 -13.63
C PHE A 58 0.23 -0.57 -13.39
N THR A 59 0.75 -0.67 -12.18
CA THR A 59 1.59 -1.79 -11.75
C THR A 59 1.00 -2.39 -10.48
N GLU A 60 0.72 -3.68 -10.51
CA GLU A 60 0.26 -4.42 -9.34
C GLU A 60 1.22 -5.57 -9.04
N ARG A 61 1.51 -5.75 -7.74
CA ARG A 61 2.25 -6.89 -7.24
C ARG A 61 1.40 -7.67 -6.25
N THR A 62 1.17 -8.95 -6.54
CA THR A 62 0.31 -9.83 -5.74
C THR A 62 1.11 -11.01 -5.20
N MET A 63 0.99 -11.25 -3.90
CA MET A 63 1.61 -12.38 -3.18
C MET A 63 0.94 -13.68 -3.59
N LEU A 64 1.75 -14.66 -3.98
CA LEU A 64 1.28 -15.99 -4.36
C LEU A 64 1.29 -16.93 -3.15
N ASN A 65 0.31 -17.83 -3.08
CA ASN A 65 0.30 -18.95 -2.12
C ASN A 65 0.49 -18.57 -0.65
N CYS A 66 0.21 -17.32 -0.26
CA CYS A 66 0.49 -16.78 1.08
C CYS A 66 1.98 -16.85 1.48
N ASP A 67 2.89 -16.83 0.50
CA ASP A 67 4.33 -16.85 0.71
C ASP A 67 4.94 -15.48 0.39
N ILE A 68 5.50 -14.80 1.41
CA ILE A 68 6.08 -13.46 1.29
C ILE A 68 7.33 -13.40 0.39
N SER A 69 7.89 -14.54 0.00
CA SER A 69 8.98 -14.64 -0.96
C SER A 69 8.49 -14.76 -2.41
N GLN A 70 7.21 -15.08 -2.62
CA GLN A 70 6.63 -15.33 -3.95
C GLN A 70 5.67 -14.22 -4.37
N TRP A 71 5.95 -13.59 -5.51
CA TRP A 71 5.17 -12.47 -6.02
C TRP A 71 4.95 -12.61 -7.53
N SER A 72 3.75 -12.30 -7.98
CA SER A 72 3.46 -12.00 -9.38
C SER A 72 3.37 -10.49 -9.58
N THR A 73 3.94 -9.99 -10.67
CA THR A 73 3.86 -8.56 -11.04
C THR A 73 3.18 -8.43 -12.39
N SER A 74 2.12 -7.64 -12.45
CA SER A 74 1.42 -7.28 -13.69
C SER A 74 1.60 -5.78 -13.92
N SER A 75 1.89 -5.39 -15.16
CA SER A 75 2.00 -3.97 -15.54
C SER A 75 1.25 -3.71 -16.83
N PHE A 76 0.44 -2.66 -16.82
CA PHE A 76 -0.37 -2.23 -17.95
C PHE A 76 -0.12 -0.75 -18.20
N GLN A 77 -0.02 -0.39 -19.47
CA GLN A 77 0.04 1.00 -19.91
C GLN A 77 -1.17 1.27 -20.79
N PHE A 78 -1.91 2.32 -20.45
CA PHE A 78 -3.08 2.74 -21.20
C PHE A 78 -3.29 4.25 -21.04
N LYS A 79 -4.23 4.80 -21.80
CA LYS A 79 -4.59 6.22 -21.74
C LYS A 79 -5.96 6.35 -21.09
N LEU A 80 -6.14 7.35 -20.23
CA LEU A 80 -7.47 7.71 -19.74
C LEU A 80 -8.35 8.06 -20.95
N LYS A 81 -9.60 7.59 -20.91
CA LYS A 81 -10.60 8.00 -21.89
C LYS A 81 -11.19 9.33 -21.43
N ASP A 82 -11.39 10.23 -22.39
CA ASP A 82 -12.17 11.46 -22.22
C ASP A 82 -13.63 11.14 -21.86
#